data_AF-V4J879-F1
#
_entry.id   AF-V4J879-F1
#
_cell.length_a   1.000
_cell.length_b   1.000
_cell.length_c   1.000
_cell.angle_alpha   90.00
_cell.angle_beta   90.00
_cell.angle_gamma   90.00
#
_symmetry.space_group_name_H-M   'P 1'
#
loop_
_entity.id
_entity.type
_entity.pdbx_description
1 polymer ?
#
loop_
_entity_poly.entity_id
_entity_poly.type
_entity_poly.pdbx_seq_one_letter_code
_entity_poly.pdbx_strand_id
1 'polypeptide(L)'
;VFEPAASGTNLKSIDIARETVDGTLWLALLARSSESPDQAREKIANTVLSLGLFPAIGEEGCSVEPVPAMADTPQPLVFEPAASGTNLKSIDIARETVDGTLWLALLARRAPQVDTTADVASRQLSIKLAWCGINAADIGQRSNVTGEKLSDGTGKPDQVVRLLNRPVIDSSLRLYVNGELWKEIDDLAAAPSELDCGAASNLRPNADVGSNRVYQLDREAGEIRFGNGTFGARPANGALIQAAYSHGGGLQGMVGIGTIQKAPSLPSGLKVSNPVPTWGGTAAESVADAERNIPQTIRHAERLISEQDFKDIVLRTPGVTIGRVVIRPLLNPRLPRQTSAGSVTVLVIPEFDAVHPHSPEPDQFMLENVCRYLSPRRVLTTELHVRGPVYKEVWISVGLNVVAGFDPSPVREAVKSEIQAFLSPLVGGFSGAGWPLEKTVDALEISAAVTRVDGVSKVNGLLIAESTGPNLPEISMEGLNLPRVMKIAVVEGDPQSIEDIRGDNEALDSGTGTDSGAGSGSGSGAGSVVPVPVIPTQC
;
A
#
# COMPACT_ATOMS: atom_id res chain seq x y z
N VAL A 1 -26.92 18.33 -19.71
CA VAL A 1 -25.55 18.01 -19.25
C VAL A 1 -25.27 18.95 -18.09
N PHE A 2 -25.21 18.44 -16.87
CA PHE A 2 -24.66 19.21 -15.75
C PHE A 2 -23.15 19.03 -15.82
N GLU A 3 -22.42 20.13 -15.93
CA GLU A 3 -20.96 20.10 -15.77
C GLU A 3 -20.64 19.97 -14.27
N PRO A 4 -19.71 19.08 -13.88
CA PRO A 4 -19.27 19.00 -12.49
C PRO A 4 -18.57 20.31 -12.10
N ALA A 5 -18.66 20.68 -10.81
CA ALA A 5 -17.94 21.83 -10.29
C ALA A 5 -16.43 21.69 -10.54
N ALA A 6 -15.77 22.79 -10.89
CA ALA A 6 -14.34 22.78 -11.14
C ALA A 6 -13.55 22.37 -9.88
N SER A 7 -12.42 21.70 -10.09
CA SER A 7 -11.53 21.27 -9.01
C SER A 7 -11.14 22.44 -8.11
N GLY A 8 -11.29 22.28 -6.80
CA GLY A 8 -11.01 23.32 -5.80
C GLY A 8 -12.20 24.20 -5.39
N THR A 9 -13.40 23.98 -5.93
CA THR A 9 -14.60 24.70 -5.44
C THR A 9 -15.06 24.15 -4.09
N ASN A 10 -14.99 24.97 -3.03
CA ASN A 10 -15.40 24.55 -1.69
C ASN A 10 -16.94 24.44 -1.62
N LEU A 11 -17.48 23.22 -1.64
CA LEU A 11 -18.92 22.97 -1.64
C LEU A 11 -19.50 23.16 -0.23
N LYS A 12 -20.61 23.87 -0.13
CA LYS A 12 -21.27 24.13 1.15
C LYS A 12 -21.81 22.82 1.74
N SER A 13 -21.14 22.28 2.76
CA SER A 13 -21.64 21.20 3.60
C SER A 13 -22.91 21.63 4.34
N ILE A 14 -23.87 20.72 4.48
CA ILE A 14 -25.12 20.93 5.22
C ILE A 14 -25.14 19.93 6.38
N ASP A 15 -25.18 20.42 7.62
CA ASP A 15 -25.42 19.57 8.79
C ASP A 15 -26.92 19.23 8.85
N ILE A 16 -27.29 18.03 8.41
CA ILE A 16 -28.68 17.59 8.33
C ILE A 16 -29.38 17.67 9.70
N ALA A 17 -28.66 17.43 10.80
CA ALA A 17 -29.22 17.42 12.15
C ALA A 17 -29.43 18.83 12.74
N ARG A 18 -28.76 19.86 12.20
CA ARG A 18 -28.83 21.25 12.69
C ARG A 18 -29.49 22.24 11.74
N GLU A 19 -29.38 22.01 10.43
CA GLU A 19 -29.81 22.94 9.38
C GLU A 19 -31.11 22.55 8.67
N THR A 20 -31.64 21.34 8.91
CA THR A 20 -32.95 20.91 8.38
C THR A 20 -34.03 20.89 9.46
N VAL A 21 -35.27 21.20 9.10
CA VAL A 21 -36.38 21.37 10.05
C VAL A 21 -36.93 20.03 10.57
N ASP A 22 -36.75 18.96 9.81
CA ASP A 22 -37.30 17.63 10.06
C ASP A 22 -36.25 16.50 10.06
N GLY A 23 -34.95 16.84 9.92
CA GLY A 23 -33.87 15.86 9.78
C GLY A 23 -33.77 15.22 8.39
N THR A 24 -34.43 15.79 7.36
CA THR A 24 -34.47 15.22 6.01
C THR A 24 -34.02 16.20 4.93
N LEU A 25 -33.51 15.66 3.82
CA LEU A 25 -33.07 16.43 2.65
C LEU A 25 -34.12 16.36 1.54
N TRP A 26 -34.82 17.47 1.31
CA TRP A 26 -35.80 17.59 0.24
C TRP A 26 -35.15 18.02 -1.09
N LEU A 27 -35.25 17.17 -2.12
CA LEU A 27 -34.71 17.43 -3.46
C LEU A 27 -35.81 17.94 -4.40
N ALA A 28 -35.71 19.21 -4.80
CA ALA A 28 -36.64 19.83 -5.75
C ALA A 28 -36.09 19.75 -7.20
N LEU A 29 -36.76 19.00 -8.06
CA LEU A 29 -36.46 18.97 -9.50
C LEU A 29 -37.14 20.16 -10.19
N LEU A 30 -36.33 21.10 -10.69
CA LEU A 30 -36.81 22.31 -11.37
C LEU A 30 -36.84 22.09 -12.90
N ALA A 31 -38.01 22.28 -13.50
CA ALA A 31 -38.14 22.34 -14.96
C ALA A 31 -37.56 23.67 -15.49
N ARG A 32 -36.99 23.65 -16.70
CA ARG A 32 -36.56 24.88 -17.39
C ARG A 32 -37.79 25.73 -17.73
N SER A 33 -37.64 27.05 -17.74
CA SER A 33 -38.73 28.00 -18.01
C SER A 33 -39.43 27.83 -19.37
N SER A 34 -38.83 27.08 -20.30
CA SER A 34 -39.38 26.74 -21.62
C SER A 34 -40.03 25.34 -21.71
N GLU A 35 -40.06 24.56 -20.62
CA GLU A 35 -40.61 23.19 -20.59
C GLU A 35 -41.70 23.07 -19.52
N SER A 36 -42.82 22.41 -19.81
CA SER A 36 -43.87 22.21 -18.80
C SER A 36 -43.46 21.12 -17.78
N PRO A 37 -43.75 21.28 -16.47
CA PRO A 37 -43.40 20.29 -15.46
C PRO A 37 -43.97 18.90 -15.72
N ASP A 38 -45.13 18.79 -16.37
CA ASP A 38 -45.76 17.50 -16.67
C ASP A 38 -45.06 16.77 -17.84
N GLN A 39 -44.61 17.50 -18.87
CA GLN A 39 -43.77 16.92 -19.94
C GLN A 39 -42.38 16.55 -19.42
N ALA A 40 -41.83 17.31 -18.48
CA ALA A 40 -40.61 16.93 -17.78
C ALA A 40 -40.83 15.65 -16.95
N ARG A 41 -41.95 15.56 -16.22
CA ARG A 41 -42.32 14.37 -15.42
C ARG A 41 -42.49 13.13 -16.29
N GLU A 42 -43.12 13.25 -17.45
CA GLU A 42 -43.31 12.13 -18.40
C GLU A 42 -41.99 11.68 -19.03
N LYS A 43 -41.07 12.60 -19.34
CA LYS A 43 -39.71 12.28 -19.84
C LYS A 43 -38.81 11.62 -18.79
N ILE A 44 -38.99 11.93 -17.51
CA ILE A 44 -38.23 11.27 -16.42
C ILE A 44 -38.94 10.02 -15.87
N ALA A 45 -40.20 9.79 -16.22
CA ALA A 45 -40.92 8.57 -15.82
C ALA A 45 -40.19 7.34 -16.36
N ASN A 46 -39.90 6.38 -15.48
CA ASN A 46 -39.08 5.20 -15.74
C ASN A 46 -37.60 5.47 -16.08
N THR A 47 -37.09 6.71 -15.88
CA THR A 47 -35.64 7.00 -15.89
C THR A 47 -35.10 7.02 -14.46
N VAL A 48 -33.90 6.47 -14.27
CA VAL A 48 -33.23 6.46 -12.96
C VAL A 48 -32.37 7.72 -12.82
N LEU A 49 -32.69 8.55 -11.84
CA LEU A 49 -31.90 9.72 -11.44
C LEU A 49 -30.88 9.29 -10.38
N SER A 50 -29.62 9.12 -10.79
CA SER A 50 -28.51 8.86 -9.86
C SER A 50 -28.07 10.16 -9.17
N LEU A 51 -28.02 10.15 -7.84
CA LEU A 51 -27.61 11.30 -7.04
C LEU A 51 -26.44 10.91 -6.14
N GLY A 52 -25.31 11.60 -6.28
CA GLY A 52 -24.14 11.40 -5.42
C GLY A 52 -24.27 12.20 -4.12
N LEU A 53 -24.32 11.51 -2.99
CA LEU A 53 -24.19 12.12 -1.65
C LEU A 53 -22.81 11.78 -1.10
N PHE A 54 -22.07 12.79 -0.67
CA PHE A 54 -20.74 12.62 -0.07
C PHE A 54 -20.78 13.10 1.40
N PRO A 55 -20.28 12.30 2.37
CA PRO A 55 -20.22 12.73 3.75
C PRO A 55 -19.20 13.87 3.89
N ALA A 56 -19.63 15.01 4.45
CA ALA A 56 -18.71 16.07 4.83
C ALA A 56 -17.92 15.62 6.08
N ILE A 57 -16.73 15.06 5.87
CA ILE A 57 -15.82 14.70 6.95
C ILE A 57 -15.22 16.02 7.47
N GLY A 58 -15.56 16.40 8.70
CA GLY A 58 -14.97 17.57 9.36
C GLY A 58 -13.48 17.35 9.65
N GLU A 59 -12.72 18.43 9.77
CA GLU A 59 -11.26 18.39 10.02
C GLU A 59 -10.88 17.83 11.42
N GLU A 60 -11.86 17.59 12.30
CA GLU A 60 -11.62 17.04 13.64
C GLU A 60 -11.55 15.49 13.62
N GLY A 61 -10.42 14.96 14.11
CA GLY A 61 -10.16 13.53 14.11
C GLY A 61 -10.98 12.70 15.11
N CYS A 62 -11.25 11.45 14.75
CA CYS A 62 -11.89 10.44 15.61
C CYS A 62 -10.83 9.65 16.40
N SER A 63 -11.14 9.11 17.58
CA SER A 63 -10.23 8.27 18.37
C SER A 63 -10.63 6.78 18.34
N VAL A 64 -9.63 5.89 18.44
CA VAL A 64 -9.77 4.41 18.42
C VAL A 64 -8.78 3.79 19.42
N GLU A 65 -9.17 2.72 20.12
CA GLU A 65 -8.38 2.07 21.18
C GLU A 65 -8.14 0.57 20.89
N PRO A 66 -6.91 0.06 21.10
CA PRO A 66 -6.64 -1.38 21.13
C PRO A 66 -7.18 -2.02 22.42
N VAL A 67 -7.51 -3.31 22.38
CA VAL A 67 -7.87 -4.07 23.60
C VAL A 67 -6.60 -4.46 24.35
N PRO A 68 -6.46 -4.18 25.67
CA PRO A 68 -5.26 -4.51 26.41
C PRO A 68 -5.10 -6.02 26.60
N ALA A 69 -4.01 -6.58 26.08
CA ALA A 69 -3.34 -7.71 26.72
C ALA A 69 -2.71 -7.21 28.03
N MET A 70 -2.57 -8.09 29.04
CA MET A 70 -2.21 -7.66 30.40
C MET A 70 -0.85 -6.94 30.46
N ALA A 71 -0.85 -5.81 31.20
CA ALA A 71 0.31 -5.01 31.62
C ALA A 71 1.03 -4.13 30.56
N ASP A 72 0.34 -3.10 30.06
CA ASP A 72 0.65 -1.70 30.44
C ASP A 72 -0.63 -0.84 30.22
N THR A 73 -0.65 0.44 30.61
CA THR A 73 -1.82 1.32 30.41
C THR A 73 -1.81 1.90 28.98
N PRO A 74 -2.72 1.48 28.07
CA PRO A 74 -2.69 1.98 26.69
C PRO A 74 -3.23 3.42 26.61
N GLN A 75 -2.51 4.29 25.90
CA GLN A 75 -2.99 5.63 25.56
C GLN A 75 -3.94 5.57 24.35
N PRO A 76 -4.97 6.44 24.28
CA PRO A 76 -5.92 6.47 23.17
C PRO A 76 -5.26 6.99 21.88
N LEU A 77 -5.54 6.32 20.75
CA LEU A 77 -5.04 6.74 19.44
C LEU A 77 -6.03 7.73 18.80
N VAL A 78 -5.53 8.77 18.13
CA VAL A 78 -6.36 9.81 17.47
C VAL A 78 -6.12 9.82 15.96
N PHE A 79 -7.17 9.99 15.16
CA PHE A 79 -7.19 9.84 13.70
C PHE A 79 -7.88 11.03 13.04
N GLU A 80 -7.10 12.05 12.69
CA GLU A 80 -7.54 13.08 11.74
C GLU A 80 -7.69 12.47 10.34
N PRO A 81 -8.73 12.84 9.57
CA PRO A 81 -8.76 12.57 8.14
C PRO A 81 -7.58 13.26 7.45
N ALA A 82 -7.03 12.64 6.40
CA ALA A 82 -5.94 13.25 5.65
C ALA A 82 -6.38 14.60 5.06
N ALA A 83 -5.69 15.67 5.46
CA ALA A 83 -5.95 17.01 4.94
C ALA A 83 -5.79 17.04 3.41
N SER A 84 -6.66 17.80 2.75
CA SER A 84 -6.83 17.84 1.29
C SER A 84 -5.48 17.95 0.54
N GLY A 85 -5.05 16.89 -0.14
CA GLY A 85 -3.72 16.91 -0.77
C GLY A 85 -3.12 15.61 -1.33
N THR A 86 -3.83 14.48 -1.41
CA THR A 86 -3.34 13.30 -2.14
C THR A 86 -4.44 12.64 -2.98
N ASN A 87 -4.09 12.29 -4.22
CA ASN A 87 -5.02 11.76 -5.21
C ASN A 87 -5.42 10.30 -4.89
N LEU A 88 -6.54 10.10 -4.18
CA LEU A 88 -7.32 8.89 -4.38
C LEU A 88 -7.91 8.95 -5.80
N LYS A 89 -7.40 8.09 -6.69
CA LYS A 89 -7.95 7.92 -8.04
C LYS A 89 -9.44 7.60 -7.94
N SER A 90 -10.25 8.25 -8.77
CA SER A 90 -11.64 7.87 -8.98
C SER A 90 -11.73 6.42 -9.46
N ILE A 91 -12.33 5.56 -8.64
CA ILE A 91 -12.76 4.21 -9.06
C ILE A 91 -14.11 4.34 -9.77
N ASP A 92 -14.26 3.66 -10.89
CA ASP A 92 -15.45 3.75 -11.75
C ASP A 92 -16.63 2.98 -11.15
N ILE A 93 -17.69 3.72 -10.82
CA ILE A 93 -18.94 3.27 -10.18
C ILE A 93 -19.89 2.56 -11.17
N ALA A 94 -19.43 2.20 -12.37
CA ALA A 94 -20.24 1.54 -13.40
C ALA A 94 -20.18 -0.01 -13.40
N ARG A 95 -19.41 -0.68 -12.52
CA ARG A 95 -19.17 -2.13 -12.61
C ARG A 95 -19.19 -2.99 -11.34
N GLU A 96 -19.16 -2.44 -10.13
CA GLU A 96 -18.87 -3.21 -8.90
C GLU A 96 -19.86 -3.07 -7.73
N THR A 97 -21.15 -2.89 -7.98
CA THR A 97 -22.21 -3.47 -7.11
C THR A 97 -23.02 -2.62 -6.05
N VAL A 98 -23.95 -1.76 -6.54
CA VAL A 98 -24.94 -0.85 -5.87
C VAL A 98 -26.14 -1.51 -5.12
N ASP A 99 -27.23 -0.76 -4.84
CA ASP A 99 -28.52 -1.15 -4.22
C ASP A 99 -28.41 -2.21 -3.10
N GLY A 100 -28.01 -1.87 -1.87
CA GLY A 100 -27.97 -0.55 -1.24
C GLY A 100 -28.67 -0.63 0.12
N THR A 101 -28.10 0.00 1.16
CA THR A 101 -28.35 -0.33 2.59
C THR A 101 -27.81 -1.70 2.98
N LEU A 102 -27.59 -1.93 4.28
CA LEU A 102 -27.84 -3.26 4.85
C LEU A 102 -28.81 -3.16 6.03
N TRP A 103 -30.08 -3.01 5.68
CA TRP A 103 -31.20 -3.53 6.45
C TRP A 103 -31.94 -4.52 5.57
N LEU A 104 -31.82 -5.81 5.90
CA LEU A 104 -32.66 -6.85 5.33
C LEU A 104 -34.03 -6.82 6.02
N ALA A 105 -34.86 -5.85 5.65
CA ALA A 105 -36.26 -5.81 6.08
C ALA A 105 -37.11 -6.69 5.14
N LEU A 106 -37.18 -7.99 5.42
CA LEU A 106 -38.11 -8.92 4.78
C LEU A 106 -39.57 -8.62 5.21
N LEU A 107 -40.09 -7.47 4.77
CA LEU A 107 -41.48 -7.11 4.93
C LEU A 107 -42.26 -7.66 3.73
N ALA A 108 -42.53 -8.96 3.79
CA ALA A 108 -43.41 -9.67 2.85
C ALA A 108 -44.86 -9.17 2.99
N ARG A 109 -45.15 -7.97 2.48
CA ARG A 109 -46.53 -7.53 2.27
C ARG A 109 -47.09 -8.27 1.08
N ARG A 110 -47.90 -9.28 1.38
CA ARG A 110 -48.86 -9.87 0.46
C ARG A 110 -49.66 -8.72 -0.19
N ALA A 111 -49.43 -8.46 -1.47
CA ALA A 111 -50.24 -7.50 -2.21
C ALA A 111 -51.71 -7.97 -2.16
N PRO A 112 -52.70 -7.08 -1.95
CA PRO A 112 -54.11 -7.45 -2.04
C PRO A 112 -54.41 -7.95 -3.46
N GLN A 113 -55.28 -8.94 -3.55
CA GLN A 113 -55.64 -9.71 -4.75
C GLN A 113 -55.39 -9.02 -6.10
N VAL A 114 -54.49 -9.61 -6.88
CA VAL A 114 -54.56 -9.58 -8.35
C VAL A 114 -54.85 -11.00 -8.79
N ASP A 115 -55.91 -11.18 -9.58
CA ASP A 115 -56.38 -12.50 -10.00
C ASP A 115 -55.35 -13.25 -10.84
N THR A 116 -55.29 -14.55 -10.64
CA THR A 116 -54.34 -15.46 -11.27
C THR A 116 -54.84 -15.95 -12.62
N THR A 117 -54.14 -15.61 -13.73
CA THR A 117 -53.93 -16.50 -14.89
C THR A 117 -52.90 -15.91 -15.87
N ALA A 118 -51.61 -16.22 -15.69
CA ALA A 118 -50.57 -16.45 -16.72
C ALA A 118 -49.15 -16.41 -16.11
N ASP A 119 -48.32 -17.38 -16.48
CA ASP A 119 -46.84 -17.44 -16.38
C ASP A 119 -46.15 -16.96 -15.09
N VAL A 120 -45.97 -17.91 -14.16
CA VAL A 120 -45.12 -17.81 -12.96
C VAL A 120 -43.76 -18.51 -13.13
N ALA A 121 -43.49 -19.11 -14.30
CA ALA A 121 -42.21 -19.75 -14.59
C ALA A 121 -41.13 -18.73 -14.99
N SER A 122 -40.01 -18.75 -14.27
CA SER A 122 -38.75 -18.03 -14.57
C SER A 122 -38.86 -16.52 -14.86
N ARG A 123 -38.96 -15.71 -13.80
CA ARG A 123 -38.41 -14.33 -13.79
C ARG A 123 -37.26 -14.23 -12.80
N GLN A 124 -36.08 -14.66 -13.25
CA GLN A 124 -34.82 -14.36 -12.57
C GLN A 124 -34.61 -12.84 -12.59
N LEU A 125 -34.61 -12.22 -11.41
CA LEU A 125 -34.31 -10.80 -11.26
C LEU A 125 -32.81 -10.58 -11.50
N SER A 126 -32.46 -10.12 -12.70
CA SER A 126 -31.09 -9.74 -13.06
C SER A 126 -30.76 -8.36 -12.47
N ILE A 127 -30.26 -8.34 -11.23
CA ILE A 127 -29.79 -7.12 -10.59
C ILE A 127 -28.45 -6.74 -11.24
N LYS A 128 -28.41 -5.62 -11.98
CA LYS A 128 -27.15 -4.99 -12.39
C LYS A 128 -26.75 -3.99 -11.32
N LEU A 129 -26.00 -4.48 -10.35
CA LEU A 129 -25.46 -3.64 -9.31
C LEU A 129 -24.34 -2.71 -9.92
N ALA A 130 -24.20 -1.43 -9.49
CA ALA A 130 -23.24 -0.43 -10.03
C ALA A 130 -21.94 -0.16 -9.20
N TRP A 131 -21.98 0.13 -7.88
CA TRP A 131 -20.77 0.16 -7.00
C TRP A 131 -20.98 -0.37 -5.57
N CYS A 132 -20.00 -1.13 -5.08
CA CYS A 132 -19.80 -1.61 -3.73
C CYS A 132 -18.42 -1.14 -3.28
N GLY A 133 -18.30 -0.81 -1.99
CA GLY A 133 -17.01 -0.51 -1.39
C GLY A 133 -17.06 -0.66 0.11
N ILE A 134 -15.88 -0.81 0.70
CA ILE A 134 -15.71 -0.97 2.14
C ILE A 134 -15.65 0.41 2.77
N ASN A 135 -16.45 0.65 3.82
CA ASN A 135 -16.32 1.84 4.65
C ASN A 135 -15.07 1.69 5.54
N ALA A 136 -13.92 2.08 5.00
CA ALA A 136 -12.60 1.97 5.63
C ALA A 136 -11.96 3.36 5.79
N ALA A 137 -11.06 3.48 6.77
CA ALA A 137 -10.24 4.66 7.00
C ALA A 137 -8.83 4.22 7.39
N ASP A 138 -7.83 4.99 6.99
CA ASP A 138 -6.43 4.74 7.35
C ASP A 138 -6.19 4.98 8.84
N ILE A 139 -5.32 4.16 9.42
CA ILE A 139 -4.98 4.20 10.84
C ILE A 139 -3.47 4.35 11.05
N GLY A 140 -3.07 5.36 11.83
CA GLY A 140 -1.70 5.53 12.32
C GLY A 140 -1.65 5.55 13.84
N GLN A 141 -0.60 4.95 14.43
CA GLN A 141 -0.36 5.04 15.88
C GLN A 141 0.13 6.46 16.20
N ARG A 142 -0.65 7.21 16.99
CA ARG A 142 -0.28 8.54 17.49
C ARG A 142 -0.99 8.90 18.79
N SER A 143 -0.28 9.60 19.67
CA SER A 143 -0.79 10.30 20.85
C SER A 143 -0.57 11.81 20.68
N ASN A 144 -1.55 12.62 21.07
CA ASN A 144 -1.57 14.06 20.81
C ASN A 144 -1.25 14.86 22.07
N VAL A 145 -0.30 15.79 21.96
CA VAL A 145 0.07 16.75 23.00
C VAL A 145 -0.43 18.13 22.60
N THR A 146 -1.35 18.70 23.37
CA THR A 146 -1.94 20.01 23.12
C THR A 146 -1.35 21.08 24.04
N GLY A 147 -0.53 21.97 23.51
CA GLY A 147 -0.08 23.18 24.22
C GLY A 147 1.00 22.94 25.28
N GLU A 148 1.97 22.06 25.00
CA GLU A 148 3.18 21.93 25.82
C GLU A 148 3.91 23.27 25.90
N LYS A 149 4.07 23.82 27.11
CA LYS A 149 4.89 25.01 27.34
C LYS A 149 6.36 24.62 27.35
N LEU A 150 7.13 25.23 26.45
CA LEU A 150 8.58 25.08 26.35
C LEU A 150 9.30 26.21 27.11
N SER A 151 10.63 26.09 27.21
CA SER A 151 11.49 27.17 27.73
C SER A 151 11.24 28.48 27.00
N ASP A 152 11.05 29.58 27.73
CA ASP A 152 10.75 30.88 27.14
C ASP A 152 11.89 31.37 26.21
N GLY A 153 11.55 32.24 25.26
CA GLY A 153 12.50 32.85 24.32
C GLY A 153 13.57 33.66 25.06
N THR A 154 14.82 33.56 24.59
CA THR A 154 15.99 34.18 25.25
C THR A 154 16.56 35.37 24.48
N GLY A 155 16.11 35.62 23.24
CA GLY A 155 16.71 36.59 22.31
C GLY A 155 18.10 36.20 21.79
N LYS A 156 18.66 35.06 22.20
CA LYS A 156 19.98 34.59 21.78
C LYS A 156 19.91 33.91 20.40
N PRO A 157 20.99 34.00 19.59
CA PRO A 157 21.14 33.19 18.40
C PRO A 157 21.07 31.69 18.70
N ASP A 158 20.61 30.91 17.73
CA ASP A 158 20.66 29.43 17.72
C ASP A 158 20.06 28.79 18.98
N GLN A 159 19.00 29.42 19.54
CA GLN A 159 18.29 28.87 20.69
C GLN A 159 17.73 27.49 20.34
N VAL A 160 18.00 26.52 21.20
CA VAL A 160 17.40 25.17 21.15
C VAL A 160 16.43 25.01 22.31
N VAL A 161 15.26 24.45 22.02
CA VAL A 161 14.29 23.97 23.02
C VAL A 161 13.95 22.51 22.70
N ARG A 162 13.47 21.76 23.70
CA ARG A 162 13.26 20.32 23.56
C ARG A 162 11.89 19.90 24.05
N LEU A 163 11.21 19.12 23.23
CA LEU A 163 9.90 18.52 23.49
C LEU A 163 10.02 17.36 24.49
N LEU A 164 9.01 17.19 25.34
CA LEU A 164 8.98 16.13 26.34
C LEU A 164 8.80 14.74 25.74
N ASN A 165 7.91 14.60 24.74
CA ASN A 165 7.55 13.32 24.13
C ASN A 165 8.18 13.17 22.74
N ARG A 166 8.63 11.96 22.42
CA ARG A 166 9.39 11.64 21.20
C ARG A 166 9.24 10.15 20.83
N PRO A 167 9.43 9.75 19.55
CA PRO A 167 9.67 10.64 18.40
C PRO A 167 8.42 11.42 18.00
N VAL A 168 8.63 12.60 17.42
CA VAL A 168 7.59 13.47 16.88
C VAL A 168 7.19 12.97 15.50
N ILE A 169 5.89 12.92 15.24
CA ILE A 169 5.36 12.45 13.95
C ILE A 169 5.55 13.55 12.90
N ASP A 170 5.96 13.16 11.70
CA ASP A 170 6.17 14.05 10.56
C ASP A 170 4.99 15.00 10.33
N SER A 171 5.30 16.26 10.02
CA SER A 171 4.32 17.31 9.71
C SER A 171 3.26 17.59 10.80
N SER A 172 3.42 17.06 12.03
CA SER A 172 2.43 17.21 13.11
C SER A 172 2.67 18.42 14.04
N LEU A 173 3.89 18.97 14.07
CA LEU A 173 4.25 20.05 14.99
C LEU A 173 3.69 21.41 14.56
N ARG A 174 2.83 21.98 15.39
CA ARG A 174 2.38 23.37 15.35
C ARG A 174 3.06 24.13 16.49
N LEU A 175 4.05 24.96 16.14
CA LEU A 175 4.84 25.73 17.09
C LEU A 175 4.34 27.19 17.14
N TYR A 176 3.98 27.65 18.33
CA TYR A 176 3.52 29.01 18.59
C TYR A 176 4.54 29.76 19.44
N VAL A 177 4.92 30.97 19.00
CA VAL A 177 5.76 31.89 19.80
C VAL A 177 4.96 33.18 19.98
N ASN A 178 4.65 33.54 21.23
CA ASN A 178 3.72 34.63 21.56
C ASN A 178 2.35 34.53 20.84
N GLY A 179 1.88 33.31 20.57
CA GLY A 179 0.62 33.05 19.86
C GLY A 179 0.71 33.11 18.33
N GLU A 180 1.86 33.50 17.76
CA GLU A 180 2.08 33.46 16.30
C GLU A 180 2.61 32.08 15.88
N LEU A 181 2.03 31.50 14.83
CA LEU A 181 2.47 30.22 14.27
C LEU A 181 3.79 30.38 13.50
N TRP A 182 4.78 29.56 13.83
CA TRP A 182 6.06 29.45 13.11
C TRP A 182 6.04 28.23 12.18
N LYS A 183 6.85 28.26 11.12
CA LYS A 183 6.92 27.17 10.12
C LYS A 183 8.18 26.32 10.30
N GLU A 184 8.06 25.02 10.05
CA GLU A 184 9.21 24.13 9.92
C GLU A 184 9.98 24.45 8.62
N ILE A 185 11.31 24.32 8.65
CA ILE A 185 12.19 24.40 7.48
C ILE A 185 13.31 23.35 7.59
N ASP A 186 13.64 22.70 6.48
CA ASP A 186 14.67 21.66 6.43
C ASP A 186 16.06 22.20 6.76
N ASP A 187 16.39 23.39 6.22
CA ASP A 187 17.67 24.08 6.42
C ASP A 187 17.45 25.55 6.78
N LEU A 188 17.87 25.94 7.99
CA LEU A 188 17.84 27.32 8.46
C LEU A 188 18.69 28.26 7.57
N ALA A 189 19.75 27.78 6.92
CA ALA A 189 20.58 28.62 6.04
C ALA A 189 19.83 29.13 4.79
N ALA A 190 18.74 28.46 4.39
CA ALA A 190 17.84 28.93 3.35
C ALA A 190 16.86 30.03 3.83
N ALA A 191 16.69 30.20 5.14
CA ALA A 191 15.75 31.15 5.71
C ALA A 191 16.15 32.62 5.47
N PRO A 192 15.16 33.52 5.30
CA PRO A 192 15.42 34.95 5.25
C PRO A 192 15.87 35.50 6.62
N SER A 193 16.57 36.64 6.57
CA SER A 193 17.07 37.38 7.73
C SER A 193 15.94 37.97 8.57
N GLU A 194 16.17 38.19 9.87
CA GLU A 194 15.24 38.95 10.72
C GLU A 194 15.26 40.46 10.38
N LEU A 195 16.41 40.94 9.89
CA LEU A 195 16.61 42.31 9.42
C LEU A 195 16.34 42.40 7.92
N ASP A 196 15.56 43.41 7.51
CA ASP A 196 15.35 43.75 6.10
C ASP A 196 16.59 44.45 5.52
N CYS A 197 17.56 43.64 5.10
CA CYS A 197 18.81 44.07 4.49
C CYS A 197 18.56 44.56 3.06
N GLY A 198 18.01 45.77 2.95
CA GLY A 198 17.73 46.44 1.68
C GLY A 198 18.88 46.32 0.67
N ALA A 199 18.52 46.02 -0.58
CA ALA A 199 19.39 45.73 -1.73
C ALA A 199 20.11 44.35 -1.78
N ALA A 200 20.23 43.57 -0.70
CA ALA A 200 20.83 42.23 -0.76
C ALA A 200 19.84 41.11 -1.15
N SER A 201 18.53 41.37 -1.03
CA SER A 201 17.44 40.42 -1.32
C SER A 201 17.48 39.84 -2.75
N ASN A 202 17.80 40.68 -3.74
CA ASN A 202 17.70 40.35 -5.17
C ASN A 202 18.72 39.33 -5.70
N LEU A 203 19.64 38.85 -4.86
CA LEU A 203 20.70 37.89 -5.24
C LEU A 203 20.51 36.48 -4.65
N ARG A 204 19.44 36.24 -3.86
CA ARG A 204 19.11 34.89 -3.37
C ARG A 204 18.07 34.23 -4.30
N PRO A 205 18.36 33.09 -4.95
CA PRO A 205 17.46 32.48 -5.95
C PRO A 205 16.10 31.95 -5.46
N ASN A 206 15.80 32.01 -4.15
CA ASN A 206 14.55 31.56 -3.54
C ASN A 206 13.89 32.70 -2.72
N ALA A 207 13.43 33.74 -3.40
CA ALA A 207 12.69 34.85 -2.78
C ALA A 207 11.23 34.48 -2.39
N ASP A 208 10.79 33.24 -2.66
CA ASP A 208 9.47 32.72 -2.31
C ASP A 208 9.34 32.25 -0.83
N VAL A 209 10.40 32.35 -0.02
CA VAL A 209 10.36 31.95 1.41
C VAL A 209 9.58 32.98 2.23
N GLY A 210 8.26 32.81 2.23
CA GLY A 210 7.33 33.61 3.03
C GLY A 210 7.52 33.42 4.53
N SER A 211 8.04 34.47 5.17
CA SER A 211 8.37 34.63 6.60
C SER A 211 9.74 34.11 7.05
N ASN A 212 10.40 34.90 7.90
CA ASN A 212 11.60 34.53 8.64
C ASN A 212 11.30 33.77 9.96
N ARG A 213 10.01 33.62 10.32
CA ARG A 213 9.55 32.90 11.52
C ARG A 213 9.55 31.40 11.29
N VAL A 214 10.76 30.85 11.21
CA VAL A 214 11.01 29.44 10.92
C VAL A 214 11.83 28.76 12.00
N TYR A 215 11.69 27.45 12.10
CA TYR A 215 12.46 26.59 13.00
C TYR A 215 12.84 25.29 12.27
N GLN A 216 13.91 24.64 12.73
CA GLN A 216 14.30 23.30 12.32
C GLN A 216 13.95 22.32 13.45
N LEU A 217 13.45 21.13 13.12
CA LEU A 217 13.05 20.10 14.09
C LEU A 217 13.85 18.81 13.85
N ASP A 218 14.58 18.36 14.88
CA ASP A 218 14.98 16.97 15.02
C ASP A 218 13.83 16.18 15.66
N ARG A 219 13.16 15.36 14.85
CA ARG A 219 11.96 14.61 15.24
C ARG A 219 12.25 13.44 16.18
N GLU A 220 13.45 12.86 16.14
CA GLU A 220 13.82 11.74 17.01
C GLU A 220 14.34 12.22 18.37
N ALA A 221 15.16 13.28 18.38
CA ALA A 221 15.62 13.92 19.60
C ALA A 221 14.51 14.71 20.30
N GLY A 222 13.55 15.23 19.52
CA GLY A 222 12.54 16.20 19.94
C GLY A 222 13.12 17.61 20.07
N GLU A 223 14.20 17.94 19.36
CA GLU A 223 14.91 19.22 19.50
C GLU A 223 14.49 20.21 18.41
N ILE A 224 14.02 21.38 18.84
CA ILE A 224 13.63 22.50 17.98
C ILE A 224 14.74 23.54 18.05
N ARG A 225 15.34 23.86 16.90
CA ARG A 225 16.35 24.91 16.74
C ARG A 225 15.74 26.12 16.04
N PHE A 226 15.91 27.29 16.65
CA PHE A 226 15.52 28.56 16.07
C PHE A 226 16.66 29.22 15.29
N GLY A 227 16.31 30.22 14.47
CA GLY A 227 17.28 30.99 13.70
C GLY A 227 18.24 31.83 14.54
N ASN A 228 19.26 32.39 13.88
CA ASN A 228 20.29 33.22 14.50
C ASN A 228 20.14 34.73 14.22
N GLY A 229 19.06 35.14 13.53
CA GLY A 229 18.78 36.52 13.13
C GLY A 229 19.34 36.89 11.75
N THR A 230 20.42 36.23 11.30
CA THR A 230 20.89 36.32 9.90
C THR A 230 20.18 35.29 9.02
N PHE A 231 19.87 34.14 9.61
CA PHE A 231 19.22 32.99 9.01
C PHE A 231 18.06 32.59 9.95
N GLY A 232 16.84 33.01 9.60
CA GLY A 232 15.65 32.86 10.44
C GLY A 232 15.63 33.82 11.63
N ALA A 233 14.43 34.11 12.13
CA ALA A 233 14.18 34.98 13.27
C ALA A 233 14.50 34.29 14.60
N ARG A 234 14.87 35.09 15.61
CA ARG A 234 15.08 34.63 16.99
C ARG A 234 13.81 34.84 17.83
N PRO A 235 13.44 33.90 18.72
CA PRO A 235 12.42 34.15 19.74
C PRO A 235 12.86 35.31 20.63
N ALA A 236 11.99 36.33 20.76
CA ALA A 236 12.28 37.49 21.60
C ALA A 236 12.50 37.08 23.07
N ASN A 237 13.27 37.89 23.81
CA ASN A 237 13.52 37.61 25.23
C ASN A 237 12.21 37.69 26.04
N GLY A 238 11.90 36.63 26.78
CA GLY A 238 10.62 36.45 27.49
C GLY A 238 9.44 35.99 26.62
N ALA A 239 9.66 35.62 25.35
CA ALA A 239 8.58 35.13 24.49
C ALA A 239 8.06 33.77 24.96
N LEU A 240 6.74 33.61 25.06
CA LEU A 240 6.11 32.35 25.41
C LEU A 240 6.19 31.39 24.22
N ILE A 241 6.84 30.23 24.39
CA ILE A 241 6.92 29.18 23.36
C ILE A 241 6.00 28.02 23.75
N GLN A 242 5.10 27.64 22.84
CA GLN A 242 4.15 26.54 23.03
C GLN A 242 4.12 25.63 21.81
N ALA A 243 4.10 24.31 22.03
CA ALA A 243 4.02 23.30 20.99
C ALA A 243 2.71 22.50 21.09
N ALA A 244 2.07 22.24 19.95
CA ALA A 244 1.08 21.18 19.82
C ALA A 244 1.58 20.20 18.75
N TYR A 245 1.64 18.90 19.06
CA TYR A 245 2.25 17.90 18.19
C TYR A 245 1.69 16.50 18.46
N SER A 246 1.91 15.59 17.52
CA SER A 246 1.69 14.17 17.73
C SER A 246 3.03 13.45 17.95
N HIS A 247 3.06 12.49 18.88
CA HIS A 247 4.19 11.57 19.06
C HIS A 247 3.70 10.13 19.04
N GLY A 248 4.60 9.18 18.79
CA GLY A 248 4.24 7.77 18.72
C GLY A 248 5.08 6.98 17.72
N GLY A 249 4.43 6.07 17.01
CA GLY A 249 5.09 5.08 16.17
C GLY A 249 5.74 3.97 16.99
N GLY A 250 6.79 3.35 16.43
CA GLY A 250 7.49 2.25 17.07
C GLY A 250 6.79 0.90 16.95
N LEU A 251 7.41 -0.15 17.51
CA LEU A 251 6.88 -1.52 17.50
C LEU A 251 5.51 -1.65 18.20
N GLN A 252 5.17 -0.74 19.12
CA GLN A 252 3.85 -0.69 19.77
C GLN A 252 2.70 -0.40 18.79
N GLY A 253 3.01 0.20 17.64
CA GLY A 253 2.07 0.39 16.54
C GLY A 253 1.84 -0.84 15.66
N MET A 254 2.54 -1.97 15.90
CA MET A 254 2.34 -3.22 15.16
C MET A 254 1.39 -4.16 15.89
N VAL A 255 0.09 -4.05 15.58
CA VAL A 255 -0.97 -4.93 16.06
C VAL A 255 -1.49 -5.87 14.95
N GLY A 256 -1.91 -7.07 15.35
CA GLY A 256 -2.44 -8.08 14.44
C GLY A 256 -3.87 -7.82 13.96
N ILE A 257 -4.32 -8.61 12.99
CA ILE A 257 -5.70 -8.60 12.47
C ILE A 257 -6.71 -8.72 13.62
N GLY A 258 -7.76 -7.90 13.60
CA GLY A 258 -8.84 -7.91 14.59
C GLY A 258 -8.50 -7.38 15.99
N THR A 259 -7.30 -6.83 16.23
CA THR A 259 -6.91 -6.26 17.53
C THR A 259 -7.62 -4.94 17.84
N ILE A 260 -7.97 -4.17 16.81
CA ILE A 260 -8.57 -2.84 16.90
C ILE A 260 -10.09 -2.99 16.78
N GLN A 261 -10.81 -2.78 17.89
CA GLN A 261 -12.24 -3.10 18.00
C GLN A 261 -13.13 -1.95 18.53
N LYS A 262 -12.54 -0.87 19.05
CA LYS A 262 -13.27 0.21 19.75
C LYS A 262 -12.91 1.57 19.18
N ALA A 263 -13.90 2.36 18.80
CA ALA A 263 -13.72 3.76 18.40
C ALA A 263 -14.51 4.71 19.32
N PRO A 264 -13.91 5.23 20.41
CA PRO A 264 -14.60 6.11 21.37
C PRO A 264 -15.31 7.33 20.75
N SER A 265 -14.83 7.85 19.62
CA SER A 265 -15.45 9.00 18.94
C SER A 265 -16.58 8.65 17.97
N LEU A 266 -16.86 7.37 17.70
CA LEU A 266 -17.94 6.96 16.80
C LEU A 266 -19.28 6.82 17.54
N PRO A 267 -20.42 7.10 16.87
CA PRO A 267 -21.75 6.84 17.42
C PRO A 267 -21.97 5.38 17.83
N SER A 268 -22.71 5.19 18.93
CA SER A 268 -23.08 3.87 19.44
C SER A 268 -23.84 3.04 18.41
N GLY A 269 -23.43 1.78 18.23
CA GLY A 269 -24.06 0.83 17.31
C GLY A 269 -23.18 0.43 16.11
N LEU A 270 -22.13 1.20 15.82
CA LEU A 270 -21.11 0.83 14.84
C LEU A 270 -20.12 -0.17 15.44
N LYS A 271 -19.69 -1.15 14.63
CA LYS A 271 -18.59 -2.06 14.95
C LYS A 271 -17.37 -1.68 14.12
N VAL A 272 -16.20 -1.70 14.74
CA VAL A 272 -14.91 -1.46 14.07
C VAL A 272 -14.09 -2.75 14.16
N SER A 273 -13.32 -3.02 13.11
CA SER A 273 -12.38 -4.14 13.04
C SER A 273 -11.28 -3.78 12.04
N ASN A 274 -10.02 -4.05 12.34
CA ASN A 274 -8.95 -4.02 11.34
C ASN A 274 -8.86 -5.37 10.60
N PRO A 275 -9.23 -5.47 9.31
CA PRO A 275 -9.12 -6.72 8.54
C PRO A 275 -7.67 -7.06 8.15
N VAL A 276 -6.78 -6.07 8.20
CA VAL A 276 -5.35 -6.17 7.95
C VAL A 276 -4.57 -5.92 9.26
N PRO A 277 -3.39 -6.52 9.46
CA PRO A 277 -2.50 -6.08 10.53
C PRO A 277 -2.04 -4.64 10.23
N THR A 278 -1.61 -3.90 11.24
CA THR A 278 -0.91 -2.62 11.04
C THR A 278 0.57 -2.86 10.79
N TRP A 279 1.20 -2.02 9.95
CA TRP A 279 2.59 -2.18 9.51
C TRP A 279 3.39 -0.88 9.72
N GLY A 280 4.70 -0.93 9.42
CA GLY A 280 5.57 0.25 9.39
C GLY A 280 6.08 0.77 10.74
N GLY A 281 5.63 0.20 11.86
CA GLY A 281 6.23 0.45 13.16
C GLY A 281 7.59 -0.24 13.29
N THR A 282 8.69 0.52 13.25
CA THR A 282 10.06 0.00 13.46
C THR A 282 10.63 0.49 14.79
N ALA A 283 11.61 -0.23 15.35
CA ALA A 283 12.43 0.30 16.43
C ALA A 283 13.33 1.44 15.91
N ALA A 284 13.72 2.37 16.81
CA ALA A 284 14.77 3.33 16.51
C ALA A 284 16.09 2.61 16.19
N GLU A 285 16.90 3.19 15.30
CA GLU A 285 18.19 2.62 14.90
C GLU A 285 19.12 2.48 16.12
N SER A 286 19.83 1.35 16.23
CA SER A 286 20.81 1.17 17.31
C SER A 286 22.07 1.99 17.01
N VAL A 287 22.76 2.49 18.04
CA VAL A 287 24.01 3.25 17.85
C VAL A 287 25.05 2.46 17.04
N ALA A 288 25.11 1.14 17.22
CA ALA A 288 26.04 0.28 16.50
C ALA A 288 25.67 0.08 15.01
N ASP A 289 24.37 0.08 14.68
CA ASP A 289 23.91 0.01 13.30
C ASP A 289 24.04 1.38 12.61
N ALA A 290 23.73 2.47 13.32
CA ALA A 290 23.99 3.83 12.87
C ALA A 290 25.48 4.05 12.57
N GLU A 291 26.40 3.65 13.46
CA GLU A 291 27.85 3.68 13.22
C GLU A 291 28.26 2.89 11.96
N ARG A 292 27.66 1.71 11.74
CA ARG A 292 27.87 0.91 10.53
C ARG A 292 27.33 1.60 9.26
N ASN A 293 26.25 2.37 9.39
CA ASN A 293 25.54 3.01 8.28
C ASN A 293 26.07 4.42 7.92
N ILE A 294 26.75 5.13 8.85
CA ILE A 294 27.36 6.46 8.61
C ILE A 294 28.18 6.52 7.30
N PRO A 295 29.09 5.57 6.98
CA PRO A 295 29.88 5.63 5.75
C PRO A 295 29.04 5.54 4.47
N GLN A 296 27.94 4.77 4.50
CA GLN A 296 26.99 4.71 3.38
C GLN A 296 26.25 6.04 3.25
N THR A 297 25.72 6.57 4.35
CA THR A 297 24.96 7.83 4.37
C THR A 297 25.81 9.02 3.88
N ILE A 298 27.09 9.09 4.25
CA ILE A 298 28.03 10.10 3.73
C ILE A 298 28.31 9.90 2.23
N ARG A 299 28.43 8.64 1.77
CA ARG A 299 28.72 8.31 0.37
C ARG A 299 27.56 8.70 -0.56
N HIS A 300 26.33 8.29 -0.26
CA HIS A 300 25.18 8.59 -1.13
C HIS A 300 24.62 9.99 -0.88
N ALA A 301 24.77 10.55 0.32
CA ALA A 301 24.31 11.89 0.70
C ALA A 301 22.88 12.19 0.20
N GLU A 302 21.96 11.27 0.54
CA GLU A 302 20.55 11.21 0.12
C GLU A 302 20.27 11.33 -1.40
N ARG A 303 21.21 10.94 -2.26
CA ARG A 303 21.09 11.05 -3.73
C ARG A 303 21.21 9.71 -4.45
N LEU A 304 20.32 9.51 -5.43
CA LEU A 304 20.25 8.32 -6.27
C LEU A 304 21.18 8.48 -7.49
N ILE A 305 22.45 8.06 -7.36
CA ILE A 305 23.48 8.24 -8.40
C ILE A 305 23.94 6.89 -8.98
N SER A 306 24.56 6.03 -8.16
CA SER A 306 25.03 4.71 -8.59
C SER A 306 24.02 3.61 -8.24
N GLU A 307 24.09 2.45 -8.91
CA GLU A 307 23.21 1.30 -8.62
C GLU A 307 23.25 0.87 -7.15
N GLN A 308 24.39 1.04 -6.46
CA GLN A 308 24.48 0.72 -5.05
C GLN A 308 23.74 1.74 -4.18
N ASP A 309 23.86 3.04 -4.49
CA ASP A 309 23.15 4.10 -3.76
C ASP A 309 21.63 3.91 -3.92
N PHE A 310 21.17 3.51 -5.12
CA PHE A 310 19.78 3.09 -5.34
C PHE A 310 19.38 1.90 -4.44
N LYS A 311 20.17 0.81 -4.39
CA LYS A 311 19.85 -0.35 -3.54
C LYS A 311 19.80 0.01 -2.06
N ASP A 312 20.83 0.71 -1.58
CA ASP A 312 20.98 1.09 -0.17
C ASP A 312 19.84 2.01 0.28
N ILE A 313 19.41 2.96 -0.56
CA ILE A 313 18.28 3.85 -0.26
C ILE A 313 16.94 3.10 -0.38
N VAL A 314 16.71 2.29 -1.41
CA VAL A 314 15.43 1.55 -1.57
C VAL A 314 15.17 0.63 -0.37
N LEU A 315 16.17 -0.10 0.11
CA LEU A 315 16.06 -0.99 1.26
C LEU A 315 15.74 -0.26 2.59
N ARG A 316 15.96 1.06 2.65
CA ARG A 316 15.62 1.93 3.78
C ARG A 316 14.24 2.59 3.66
N THR A 317 13.42 2.20 2.67
CA THR A 317 12.08 2.79 2.48
C THR A 317 11.20 2.53 3.72
N PRO A 318 10.70 3.55 4.43
CA PRO A 318 9.91 3.36 5.63
C PRO A 318 8.53 2.79 5.30
N GLY A 319 8.00 1.96 6.19
CA GLY A 319 6.65 1.41 6.04
C GLY A 319 6.53 0.16 5.16
N VAL A 320 7.61 -0.34 4.58
CA VAL A 320 7.61 -1.50 3.67
C VAL A 320 8.78 -2.44 3.96
N THR A 321 8.58 -3.74 3.75
CA THR A 321 9.61 -4.76 3.99
C THR A 321 10.04 -5.40 2.67
N ILE A 322 11.24 -5.06 2.20
CA ILE A 322 11.73 -5.41 0.87
C ILE A 322 12.83 -6.47 0.99
N GLY A 323 12.57 -7.68 0.48
CA GLY A 323 13.52 -8.78 0.54
C GLY A 323 14.60 -8.71 -0.54
N ARG A 324 14.29 -8.14 -1.71
CA ARG A 324 15.27 -7.97 -2.79
C ARG A 324 14.98 -6.76 -3.67
N VAL A 325 16.05 -6.07 -4.05
CA VAL A 325 16.04 -4.93 -4.98
C VAL A 325 16.98 -5.22 -6.15
N VAL A 326 16.52 -4.98 -7.37
CA VAL A 326 17.37 -4.99 -8.56
C VAL A 326 17.20 -3.69 -9.33
N ILE A 327 18.32 -3.07 -9.70
CA ILE A 327 18.35 -1.81 -10.43
C ILE A 327 18.68 -2.11 -11.88
N ARG A 328 17.89 -1.57 -12.81
CA ARG A 328 18.12 -1.68 -14.26
C ARG A 328 18.25 -0.27 -14.85
N PRO A 329 19.48 0.26 -14.94
CA PRO A 329 19.74 1.48 -15.71
C PRO A 329 19.39 1.28 -17.19
N LEU A 330 19.02 2.38 -17.85
CA LEU A 330 18.69 2.44 -19.29
C LEU A 330 17.48 1.61 -19.72
N LEU A 331 16.72 1.04 -18.78
CA LEU A 331 15.49 0.28 -19.04
C LEU A 331 14.26 1.15 -18.75
N ASN A 332 13.51 1.51 -19.78
CA ASN A 332 12.15 2.05 -19.63
C ASN A 332 11.13 0.89 -19.81
N PRO A 333 10.24 0.61 -18.84
CA PRO A 333 9.30 -0.51 -18.91
C PRO A 333 8.26 -0.40 -20.04
N ARG A 334 8.03 0.80 -20.57
CA ARG A 334 7.15 1.03 -21.74
C ARG A 334 7.86 0.71 -23.07
N LEU A 335 9.20 0.71 -23.07
CA LEU A 335 10.05 0.46 -24.25
C LEU A 335 11.13 -0.60 -23.93
N PRO A 336 10.77 -1.81 -23.46
CA PRO A 336 11.72 -2.77 -22.87
C PRO A 336 12.77 -3.31 -23.86
N ARG A 337 12.57 -3.13 -25.16
CA ARG A 337 13.51 -3.52 -26.23
C ARG A 337 14.43 -2.37 -26.68
N GLN A 338 14.41 -1.22 -26.00
CA GLN A 338 15.19 -0.03 -26.37
C GLN A 338 15.95 0.55 -25.17
N THR A 339 17.25 0.78 -25.37
CA THR A 339 18.11 1.48 -24.41
C THR A 339 17.66 2.93 -24.26
N SER A 340 17.05 3.25 -23.13
CA SER A 340 16.42 4.55 -22.85
C SER A 340 17.31 5.38 -21.92
N ALA A 341 18.12 6.26 -22.50
CA ALA A 341 19.02 7.14 -21.75
C ALA A 341 18.25 8.00 -20.71
N GLY A 342 18.78 8.09 -19.49
CA GLY A 342 18.11 8.77 -18.38
C GLY A 342 17.04 7.95 -17.66
N SER A 343 16.55 6.84 -18.22
CA SER A 343 15.58 5.97 -17.54
C SER A 343 16.27 4.99 -16.59
N VAL A 344 15.71 4.79 -15.40
CA VAL A 344 16.14 3.80 -14.41
C VAL A 344 14.90 3.06 -13.88
N THR A 345 14.89 1.74 -14.01
CA THR A 345 13.86 0.89 -13.40
C THR A 345 14.39 0.24 -12.13
N VAL A 346 13.65 0.42 -11.03
CA VAL A 346 13.82 -0.24 -9.74
C VAL A 346 12.82 -1.39 -9.67
N LEU A 347 13.34 -2.62 -9.69
CA LEU A 347 12.59 -3.83 -9.40
C LEU A 347 12.60 -4.07 -7.89
N VAL A 348 11.41 -4.16 -7.30
CA VAL A 348 11.18 -4.41 -5.87
C VAL A 348 10.49 -5.76 -5.69
N ILE A 349 11.01 -6.59 -4.78
CA ILE A 349 10.41 -7.87 -4.40
C ILE A 349 10.20 -7.86 -2.87
N PRO A 350 8.96 -8.06 -2.38
CA PRO A 350 8.68 -8.15 -0.94
C PRO A 350 9.50 -9.24 -0.27
N GLU A 351 9.81 -9.05 1.02
CA GLU A 351 10.38 -10.15 1.82
C GLU A 351 9.35 -11.25 2.09
N PHE A 352 8.07 -10.88 2.22
CA PHE A 352 6.97 -11.78 2.50
C PHE A 352 5.72 -11.39 1.71
N ASP A 353 5.04 -12.40 1.18
CA ASP A 353 3.72 -12.33 0.56
C ASP A 353 2.92 -13.54 1.07
N ALA A 354 1.77 -13.30 1.71
CA ALA A 354 0.93 -14.35 2.27
C ALA A 354 0.14 -15.13 1.20
N VAL A 355 -0.08 -14.54 0.02
CA VAL A 355 -0.81 -15.14 -1.10
C VAL A 355 0.14 -15.94 -1.99
N HIS A 356 1.35 -15.42 -2.23
CA HIS A 356 2.38 -16.07 -3.06
C HIS A 356 3.74 -16.23 -2.36
N PRO A 357 3.87 -17.06 -1.29
CA PRO A 357 5.12 -17.16 -0.50
C PRO A 357 6.37 -17.53 -1.31
N HIS A 358 6.23 -18.30 -2.39
CA HIS A 358 7.34 -18.72 -3.26
C HIS A 358 7.59 -17.80 -4.46
N SER A 359 6.72 -16.81 -4.69
CA SER A 359 6.85 -15.83 -5.80
C SER A 359 6.24 -14.50 -5.37
N PRO A 360 6.85 -13.78 -4.41
CA PRO A 360 6.22 -12.60 -3.79
C PRO A 360 5.97 -11.47 -4.80
N GLU A 361 4.77 -10.89 -4.76
CA GLU A 361 4.37 -9.77 -5.61
C GLU A 361 4.14 -8.51 -4.77
N PRO A 362 4.78 -7.36 -5.08
CA PRO A 362 4.56 -6.13 -4.34
C PRO A 362 3.20 -5.54 -4.65
N ASP A 363 2.47 -5.17 -3.61
CA ASP A 363 1.19 -4.48 -3.74
C ASP A 363 1.36 -3.02 -4.18
N GLN A 364 0.25 -2.37 -4.52
CA GLN A 364 0.26 -0.98 -4.96
C GLN A 364 0.80 -0.04 -3.85
N PHE A 365 0.49 -0.33 -2.58
CA PHE A 365 0.97 0.45 -1.43
C PHE A 365 2.49 0.43 -1.32
N MET A 366 3.14 -0.73 -1.49
CA MET A 366 4.60 -0.84 -1.48
C MET A 366 5.23 -0.05 -2.62
N LEU A 367 4.70 -0.22 -3.85
CA LEU A 367 5.22 0.48 -5.03
C LEU A 367 5.08 2.00 -4.92
N GLU A 368 3.95 2.50 -4.39
CA GLU A 368 3.71 3.93 -4.19
C GLU A 368 4.58 4.53 -3.07
N ASN A 369 4.82 3.80 -1.97
CA ASN A 369 5.73 4.28 -0.92
C ASN A 369 7.18 4.32 -1.34
N VAL A 370 7.68 3.30 -2.04
CA VAL A 370 9.03 3.33 -2.64
C VAL A 370 9.13 4.49 -3.63
N CYS A 371 8.14 4.68 -4.52
CA CYS A 371 8.10 5.80 -5.45
C CYS A 371 8.16 7.17 -4.74
N ARG A 372 7.33 7.36 -3.71
CA ARG A 372 7.28 8.57 -2.87
C ARG A 372 8.60 8.84 -2.14
N TYR A 373 9.26 7.79 -1.65
CA TYR A 373 10.53 7.90 -0.92
C TYR A 373 11.72 8.22 -1.84
N LEU A 374 11.74 7.65 -3.05
CA LEU A 374 12.81 7.88 -4.02
C LEU A 374 12.68 9.20 -4.80
N SER A 375 11.45 9.66 -5.07
CA SER A 375 11.20 10.85 -5.90
C SER A 375 12.00 12.10 -5.52
N PRO A 376 12.06 12.56 -4.24
CA PRO A 376 12.85 13.74 -3.86
C PRO A 376 14.38 13.51 -3.91
N ARG A 377 14.84 12.26 -3.99
CA ARG A 377 16.27 11.87 -3.99
C ARG A 377 16.84 11.68 -5.40
N ARG A 378 15.98 11.81 -6.42
CA ARG A 378 16.28 11.57 -7.83
C ARG A 378 17.01 12.76 -8.48
N VAL A 379 17.95 12.48 -9.38
CA VAL A 379 18.60 13.51 -10.21
C VAL A 379 17.58 14.04 -11.25
N LEU A 380 17.57 15.36 -11.47
CA LEU A 380 16.57 16.06 -12.30
C LEU A 380 16.32 15.48 -13.70
N THR A 381 17.32 14.85 -14.32
CA THR A 381 17.26 14.28 -15.67
C THR A 381 16.95 12.78 -15.71
N THR A 382 16.66 12.16 -14.56
CA THR A 382 16.36 10.73 -14.46
C THR A 382 14.85 10.47 -14.54
N GLU A 383 14.40 9.63 -15.46
CA GLU A 383 13.06 9.04 -15.43
C GLU A 383 13.10 7.81 -14.52
N LEU A 384 12.24 7.74 -13.50
CA LEU A 384 12.29 6.69 -12.49
C LEU A 384 11.04 5.82 -12.57
N HIS A 385 11.23 4.51 -12.62
CA HIS A 385 10.14 3.54 -12.60
C HIS A 385 10.32 2.60 -11.40
N VAL A 386 9.25 2.37 -10.65
CA VAL A 386 9.23 1.35 -9.59
C VAL A 386 8.23 0.26 -10.01
N ARG A 387 8.68 -0.99 -10.00
CA ARG A 387 7.94 -2.15 -10.52
C ARG A 387 8.14 -3.39 -9.66
N GLY A 388 7.14 -4.26 -9.66
CA GLY A 388 7.28 -5.65 -9.25
C GLY A 388 7.85 -6.55 -10.36
N PRO A 389 8.20 -7.81 -10.02
CA PRO A 389 8.70 -8.79 -10.97
C PRO A 389 7.64 -9.21 -11.99
N VAL A 390 8.08 -9.60 -13.18
CA VAL A 390 7.20 -10.26 -14.16
C VAL A 390 7.43 -11.76 -14.02
N TYR A 391 6.47 -12.46 -13.46
CA TYR A 391 6.60 -13.90 -13.27
C TYR A 391 6.26 -14.66 -14.55
N LYS A 392 7.20 -15.50 -15.01
CA LYS A 392 7.03 -16.43 -16.10
C LYS A 392 6.72 -17.81 -15.51
N GLU A 393 5.55 -18.34 -15.83
CA GLU A 393 5.05 -19.59 -15.28
C GLU A 393 5.86 -20.81 -15.79
N VAL A 394 6.26 -21.68 -14.86
CA VAL A 394 7.06 -22.90 -15.13
C VAL A 394 6.41 -24.12 -14.49
N TRP A 395 6.25 -25.19 -15.28
CA TRP A 395 5.88 -26.54 -14.85
C TRP A 395 7.13 -27.41 -14.82
N ILE A 396 7.24 -28.25 -13.79
CA ILE A 396 8.43 -29.09 -13.58
C ILE A 396 7.97 -30.53 -13.29
N SER A 397 8.54 -31.48 -14.03
CA SER A 397 8.39 -32.92 -13.77
C SER A 397 9.76 -33.52 -13.49
N VAL A 398 9.88 -34.24 -12.38
CA VAL A 398 11.12 -34.91 -11.96
C VAL A 398 10.87 -36.39 -11.77
N GLY A 399 11.59 -37.21 -12.52
CA GLY A 399 11.72 -38.64 -12.29
C GLY A 399 13.01 -38.95 -11.56
N LEU A 400 12.94 -39.61 -10.41
CA LEU A 400 14.10 -39.95 -9.58
C LEU A 400 14.04 -41.36 -9.01
N ASN A 401 15.18 -41.86 -8.53
CA ASN A 401 15.26 -43.07 -7.70
C ASN A 401 15.68 -42.66 -6.29
N VAL A 402 15.03 -43.23 -5.28
CA VAL A 402 15.32 -42.99 -3.86
C VAL A 402 16.41 -43.95 -3.37
N VAL A 403 17.24 -43.52 -2.43
CA VAL A 403 18.26 -44.37 -1.79
C VAL A 403 17.56 -45.45 -0.95
N ALA A 404 17.98 -46.70 -1.09
CA ALA A 404 17.43 -47.82 -0.33
C ALA A 404 17.52 -47.56 1.19
N GLY A 405 16.36 -47.61 1.86
CA GLY A 405 16.23 -47.32 3.30
C GLY A 405 15.64 -45.94 3.64
N PHE A 406 15.51 -45.03 2.67
CA PHE A 406 14.72 -43.81 2.82
C PHE A 406 13.24 -44.06 2.46
N ASP A 407 12.31 -43.34 3.09
CA ASP A 407 10.91 -43.28 2.66
C ASP A 407 10.79 -42.34 1.43
N PRO A 408 10.22 -42.78 0.30
CA PRO A 408 10.03 -41.93 -0.86
C PRO A 408 9.14 -40.71 -0.63
N SER A 409 8.28 -40.68 0.40
CA SER A 409 7.31 -39.60 0.59
C SER A 409 7.95 -38.33 1.17
N PRO A 410 8.74 -38.38 2.27
CA PRO A 410 9.56 -37.24 2.71
C PRO A 410 10.56 -36.77 1.65
N VAL A 411 11.21 -37.70 0.93
CA VAL A 411 12.20 -37.33 -0.11
C VAL A 411 11.53 -36.57 -1.25
N ARG A 412 10.35 -36.99 -1.71
CA ARG A 412 9.59 -36.24 -2.74
C ARG A 412 9.24 -34.82 -2.28
N GLU A 413 8.84 -34.63 -1.03
CA GLU A 413 8.50 -33.30 -0.50
C GLU A 413 9.73 -32.41 -0.31
N ALA A 414 10.85 -32.98 0.17
CA ALA A 414 12.13 -32.30 0.24
C ALA A 414 12.61 -31.84 -1.15
N VAL A 415 12.46 -32.68 -2.18
CA VAL A 415 12.78 -32.32 -3.58
C VAL A 415 11.90 -31.20 -4.11
N LYS A 416 10.58 -31.18 -3.83
CA LYS A 416 9.73 -30.03 -4.19
C LYS A 416 10.19 -28.75 -3.50
N SER A 417 10.49 -28.83 -2.21
CA SER A 417 10.92 -27.68 -1.41
C SER A 417 12.27 -27.13 -1.91
N GLU A 418 13.22 -28.00 -2.24
CA GLU A 418 14.50 -27.60 -2.84
C GLU A 418 14.31 -26.92 -4.20
N ILE A 419 13.43 -27.43 -5.07
CA ILE A 419 13.15 -26.80 -6.37
C ILE A 419 12.50 -25.41 -6.20
N GLN A 420 11.56 -25.27 -5.25
CA GLN A 420 10.95 -23.97 -4.91
C GLN A 420 11.97 -22.99 -4.32
N ALA A 421 12.87 -23.47 -3.44
CA ALA A 421 13.94 -22.67 -2.86
C ALA A 421 14.95 -22.25 -3.94
N PHE A 422 15.41 -23.19 -4.77
CA PHE A 422 16.39 -22.96 -5.83
C PHE A 422 15.92 -21.98 -6.90
N LEU A 423 14.63 -22.01 -7.27
CA LEU A 423 14.03 -21.04 -8.19
C LEU A 423 13.48 -19.78 -7.49
N SER A 424 13.60 -19.68 -6.16
CA SER A 424 13.08 -18.55 -5.39
C SER A 424 13.71 -17.23 -5.84
N PRO A 425 12.92 -16.15 -5.99
CA PRO A 425 13.44 -14.82 -6.29
C PRO A 425 14.22 -14.20 -5.12
N LEU A 426 14.13 -14.74 -3.91
CA LEU A 426 14.79 -14.20 -2.70
C LEU A 426 16.04 -15.00 -2.30
N VAL A 427 15.92 -16.33 -2.19
CA VAL A 427 16.97 -17.22 -1.66
C VAL A 427 17.55 -18.20 -2.69
N GLY A 428 17.03 -18.19 -3.93
CA GLY A 428 17.40 -19.13 -4.97
C GLY A 428 18.74 -18.89 -5.66
N GLY A 429 19.00 -19.74 -6.66
CA GLY A 429 20.26 -19.84 -7.38
C GLY A 429 21.40 -20.42 -6.54
N PHE A 430 22.49 -20.86 -7.21
CA PHE A 430 23.65 -21.43 -6.53
C PHE A 430 24.41 -20.46 -5.60
N SER A 431 24.11 -19.16 -5.64
CA SER A 431 24.66 -18.14 -4.74
C SER A 431 23.82 -17.89 -3.48
N GLY A 432 22.61 -18.43 -3.39
CA GLY A 432 21.69 -18.18 -2.27
C GLY A 432 21.12 -16.75 -2.22
N ALA A 433 21.23 -15.97 -3.31
CA ALA A 433 20.92 -14.53 -3.37
C ALA A 433 19.70 -14.22 -4.27
N GLY A 434 18.84 -15.21 -4.48
CA GLY A 434 17.69 -15.15 -5.37
C GLY A 434 18.04 -15.47 -6.82
N TRP A 435 17.09 -16.08 -7.55
CA TRP A 435 17.28 -16.40 -8.97
C TRP A 435 17.75 -15.16 -9.76
N PRO A 436 18.86 -15.22 -10.54
CA PRO A 436 19.35 -14.06 -11.27
C PRO A 436 18.39 -13.64 -12.40
N LEU A 437 18.23 -12.33 -12.61
CA LEU A 437 17.56 -11.83 -13.82
C LEU A 437 18.34 -12.24 -15.07
N GLU A 438 17.62 -12.37 -16.19
CA GLU A 438 18.16 -12.70 -17.52
C GLU A 438 18.89 -14.07 -17.59
N LYS A 439 18.85 -14.86 -16.52
CA LYS A 439 19.36 -16.23 -16.50
C LYS A 439 18.28 -17.21 -16.96
N THR A 440 18.61 -18.02 -17.96
CA THR A 440 17.76 -19.12 -18.44
C THR A 440 17.54 -20.16 -17.35
N VAL A 441 16.33 -20.70 -17.26
CA VAL A 441 16.02 -21.84 -16.38
C VAL A 441 16.33 -23.11 -17.15
N ASP A 442 17.44 -23.76 -16.80
CA ASP A 442 17.93 -24.99 -17.44
C ASP A 442 17.52 -26.22 -16.61
N ALA A 443 16.97 -27.24 -17.28
CA ALA A 443 16.58 -28.49 -16.66
C ALA A 443 17.76 -29.23 -15.98
N LEU A 444 18.98 -29.10 -16.53
CA LEU A 444 20.20 -29.68 -15.98
C LEU A 444 20.62 -29.00 -14.68
N GLU A 445 20.49 -27.67 -14.57
CA GLU A 445 20.78 -26.97 -13.31
C GLU A 445 19.82 -27.38 -12.20
N ILE A 446 18.53 -27.50 -12.49
CA ILE A 446 17.54 -27.99 -11.52
C ILE A 446 17.87 -29.44 -11.15
N SER A 447 18.24 -30.30 -12.11
CA SER A 447 18.65 -31.68 -11.82
C SER A 447 19.88 -31.75 -10.89
N ALA A 448 20.82 -30.82 -11.03
CA ALA A 448 22.01 -30.72 -10.20
C ALA A 448 21.71 -30.20 -8.79
N ALA A 449 20.68 -29.37 -8.60
CA ALA A 449 20.16 -28.99 -7.29
C ALA A 449 19.45 -30.18 -6.62
N VAL A 450 18.51 -30.83 -7.32
CA VAL A 450 17.78 -32.02 -6.84
C VAL A 450 18.71 -33.16 -6.42
N THR A 451 19.82 -33.38 -7.15
CA THR A 451 20.81 -34.42 -6.83
C THR A 451 21.54 -34.19 -5.48
N ARG A 452 21.44 -32.99 -4.88
CA ARG A 452 22.00 -32.68 -3.56
C ARG A 452 21.04 -32.97 -2.40
N VAL A 453 19.78 -33.31 -2.67
CA VAL A 453 18.79 -33.60 -1.63
C VAL A 453 19.05 -34.98 -1.02
N ASP A 454 19.12 -35.04 0.31
CA ASP A 454 19.33 -36.28 1.04
C ASP A 454 18.26 -37.33 0.69
N GLY A 455 18.71 -38.55 0.39
CA GLY A 455 17.86 -39.65 -0.03
C GLY A 455 17.61 -39.75 -1.54
N VAL A 456 18.06 -38.80 -2.37
CA VAL A 456 18.05 -38.95 -3.83
C VAL A 456 19.27 -39.79 -4.29
N SER A 457 19.02 -40.93 -4.92
CA SER A 457 20.07 -41.82 -5.45
C SER A 457 20.48 -41.43 -6.87
N LYS A 458 19.50 -41.05 -7.69
CA LYS A 458 19.69 -40.66 -9.10
C LYS A 458 18.48 -39.87 -9.59
N VAL A 459 18.70 -38.84 -10.41
CA VAL A 459 17.65 -38.25 -11.27
C VAL A 459 17.66 -38.99 -12.61
N ASN A 460 16.51 -39.56 -13.03
CA ASN A 460 16.37 -40.28 -14.30
C ASN A 460 16.07 -39.33 -15.46
N GLY A 461 15.26 -38.32 -15.21
CA GLY A 461 14.95 -37.26 -16.17
C GLY A 461 14.24 -36.09 -15.51
N LEU A 462 14.36 -34.92 -16.11
CA LEU A 462 13.68 -33.70 -15.68
C LEU A 462 13.09 -33.00 -16.91
N LEU A 463 11.82 -32.66 -16.84
CA LEU A 463 11.08 -31.96 -17.90
C LEU A 463 10.65 -30.59 -17.36
N ILE A 464 10.81 -29.54 -18.17
CA ILE A 464 10.30 -28.20 -17.86
C ILE A 464 9.49 -27.65 -19.02
N ALA A 465 8.49 -26.83 -18.73
CA ALA A 465 7.70 -26.16 -19.76
C ALA A 465 7.05 -24.86 -19.26
N GLU A 466 6.70 -23.99 -20.21
CA GLU A 466 5.90 -22.77 -19.98
C GLU A 466 4.40 -23.10 -19.86
N SER A 467 3.52 -22.09 -19.82
CA SER A 467 2.06 -22.27 -19.65
C SER A 467 1.41 -23.14 -20.74
N THR A 468 1.73 -22.87 -22.01
CA THR A 468 1.11 -23.54 -23.18
C THR A 468 2.13 -24.16 -24.16
N GLY A 469 3.39 -24.28 -23.73
CA GLY A 469 4.49 -24.79 -24.57
C GLY A 469 4.69 -26.32 -24.55
N PRO A 470 5.53 -26.88 -25.45
CA PRO A 470 6.04 -28.24 -25.30
C PRO A 470 7.01 -28.33 -24.10
N ASN A 471 7.50 -29.55 -23.81
CA ASN A 471 8.70 -29.70 -22.98
C ASN A 471 9.90 -29.02 -23.66
N LEU A 472 10.67 -28.26 -22.89
CA LEU A 472 11.87 -27.54 -23.32
C LEU A 472 13.07 -27.97 -22.46
N PRO A 473 14.31 -27.96 -22.99
CA PRO A 473 15.50 -28.17 -22.18
C PRO A 473 15.85 -26.94 -21.32
N GLU A 474 15.52 -25.75 -21.82
CA GLU A 474 15.73 -24.47 -21.14
C GLU A 474 14.56 -23.50 -21.41
N ILE A 475 14.28 -22.61 -20.46
CA ILE A 475 13.30 -21.53 -20.59
C ILE A 475 14.01 -20.18 -20.48
N SER A 476 14.00 -19.40 -21.56
CA SER A 476 14.60 -18.07 -21.58
C SER A 476 13.86 -17.08 -20.70
N MET A 477 14.62 -16.33 -19.90
CA MET A 477 14.18 -15.20 -19.09
C MET A 477 14.77 -13.92 -19.70
N GLU A 478 13.94 -12.90 -19.92
CA GLU A 478 14.34 -11.62 -20.53
C GLU A 478 13.94 -10.45 -19.63
N GLY A 479 14.76 -9.40 -19.57
CA GLY A 479 14.44 -8.14 -18.90
C GLY A 479 14.19 -8.27 -17.39
N LEU A 480 12.91 -8.28 -17.00
CA LEU A 480 12.45 -8.38 -15.60
C LEU A 480 11.78 -9.73 -15.28
N ASN A 481 11.90 -10.71 -16.17
CA ASN A 481 11.29 -12.02 -15.99
C ASN A 481 11.99 -12.82 -14.88
N LEU A 482 11.19 -13.43 -14.00
CA LEU A 482 11.62 -14.41 -13.01
C LEU A 482 10.74 -15.67 -13.10
N PRO A 483 11.27 -16.87 -12.79
CA PRO A 483 10.46 -18.08 -12.75
C PRO A 483 9.41 -18.02 -11.62
N ARG A 484 8.19 -18.46 -11.93
CA ARG A 484 7.15 -18.80 -10.96
C ARG A 484 6.76 -20.25 -11.17
N VAL A 485 7.03 -21.10 -10.18
CA VAL A 485 6.75 -22.53 -10.27
C VAL A 485 5.27 -22.76 -10.01
N MET A 486 4.54 -23.23 -11.01
CA MET A 486 3.08 -23.44 -10.91
C MET A 486 2.75 -24.83 -10.36
N LYS A 487 3.47 -25.87 -10.79
CA LYS A 487 3.31 -27.24 -10.30
C LYS A 487 4.62 -28.02 -10.43
N ILE A 488 4.89 -28.85 -9.42
CA ILE A 488 6.01 -29.79 -9.39
C ILE A 488 5.44 -31.20 -9.24
N ALA A 489 5.68 -32.07 -10.22
CA ALA A 489 5.50 -33.51 -10.06
C ALA A 489 6.85 -34.15 -9.73
N VAL A 490 6.89 -34.97 -8.68
CA VAL A 490 8.06 -35.77 -8.32
C VAL A 490 7.63 -37.22 -8.21
N VAL A 491 8.11 -38.04 -9.13
CA VAL A 491 7.74 -39.45 -9.29
C VAL A 491 8.96 -40.36 -9.19
N GLU A 492 8.74 -41.59 -8.76
CA GLU A 492 9.79 -42.61 -8.74
C GLU A 492 9.89 -43.29 -10.11
N GLY A 493 11.10 -43.40 -10.66
CA GLY A 493 11.32 -43.81 -12.05
C GLY A 493 11.45 -42.63 -13.01
N ASP A 494 10.83 -42.71 -14.18
CA ASP A 494 10.92 -41.68 -15.23
C ASP A 494 9.92 -40.52 -14.98
N PRO A 495 10.22 -39.28 -15.41
CA PRO A 495 9.33 -38.14 -15.20
C PRO A 495 7.98 -38.32 -15.90
N GLN A 496 6.90 -37.96 -15.21
CA GLN A 496 5.54 -37.88 -15.78
C GLN A 496 5.49 -36.81 -16.89
N SER A 497 4.63 -36.98 -17.90
CA SER A 497 4.55 -36.01 -18.99
C SER A 497 4.03 -34.65 -18.51
N ILE A 498 4.47 -33.58 -19.17
CA ILE A 498 4.01 -32.21 -18.88
C ILE A 498 2.49 -32.06 -19.13
N GLU A 499 1.95 -32.79 -20.11
CA GLU A 499 0.53 -32.74 -20.49
C GLU A 499 -0.35 -33.27 -19.35
N ASP A 500 0.01 -34.41 -18.75
CA ASP A 500 -0.71 -34.97 -17.60
C ASP A 500 -0.70 -33.99 -16.40
N ILE A 501 0.47 -33.41 -16.12
CA ILE A 501 0.68 -32.50 -14.98
C ILE A 501 -0.16 -31.23 -15.13
N ARG A 502 -0.36 -30.74 -16.37
CA ARG A 502 -1.26 -29.63 -16.67
C ARG A 502 -2.73 -30.04 -16.65
N GLY A 503 -3.10 -31.20 -17.18
CA GLY A 503 -4.50 -31.65 -17.29
C GLY A 503 -5.22 -31.74 -15.93
N ASP A 504 -4.49 -32.12 -14.88
CA ASP A 504 -4.95 -32.09 -13.49
C ASP A 504 -5.48 -30.70 -13.02
N ASN A 505 -5.07 -29.58 -13.64
CA ASN A 505 -5.61 -28.26 -13.29
C ASN A 505 -7.05 -28.05 -13.82
N GLU A 506 -7.40 -28.59 -15.00
CA GLU A 506 -8.75 -28.42 -15.57
C GLU A 506 -9.80 -29.27 -14.84
N ALA A 507 -9.37 -30.36 -14.20
CA ALA A 507 -10.23 -31.24 -13.39
C ALA A 507 -10.75 -30.58 -12.09
N LEU A 508 -10.18 -29.44 -11.68
CA LEU A 508 -10.64 -28.65 -10.51
C LEU A 508 -11.72 -27.60 -10.85
N ASP A 509 -11.94 -27.28 -12.13
CA ASP A 509 -12.90 -26.25 -12.58
C ASP A 509 -14.06 -26.81 -13.45
N SER A 510 -14.13 -28.13 -13.63
CA SER A 510 -15.11 -28.81 -14.50
C SER A 510 -15.94 -29.89 -13.77
N GLY A 511 -16.46 -29.55 -12.59
CA GLY A 511 -17.30 -30.43 -11.77
C GLY A 511 -18.71 -30.69 -12.33
N THR A 512 -18.85 -31.51 -13.38
CA THR A 512 -20.13 -32.10 -13.80
C THR A 512 -20.51 -33.28 -12.89
N GLY A 513 -20.97 -32.95 -11.68
CA GLY A 513 -21.45 -33.94 -10.71
C GLY A 513 -22.72 -34.67 -11.18
N THR A 514 -22.63 -35.97 -11.42
CA THR A 514 -23.79 -36.87 -11.38
C THR A 514 -24.10 -37.29 -9.95
N ASP A 515 -25.39 -37.29 -9.63
CA ASP A 515 -25.94 -37.37 -8.28
C ASP A 515 -25.70 -38.72 -7.58
N SER A 516 -25.21 -38.72 -6.34
CA SER A 516 -25.61 -39.69 -5.28
C SER A 516 -24.98 -39.45 -3.89
N GLY A 517 -25.76 -38.82 -2.99
CA GLY A 517 -25.96 -39.38 -1.64
C GLY A 517 -24.94 -39.12 -0.50
N ALA A 518 -25.20 -38.05 0.25
CA ALA A 518 -25.02 -37.92 1.72
C ALA A 518 -23.61 -37.88 2.36
N GLY A 519 -23.29 -36.77 3.03
CA GLY A 519 -22.16 -36.69 3.99
C GLY A 519 -21.81 -35.27 4.45
N SER A 520 -22.22 -34.90 5.67
CA SER A 520 -21.94 -33.61 6.32
C SER A 520 -20.44 -33.25 6.43
N GLY A 521 -20.07 -32.01 6.08
CA GLY A 521 -18.76 -31.41 6.40
C GLY A 521 -18.64 -29.95 5.96
N SER A 522 -18.59 -29.01 6.90
CA SER A 522 -18.44 -27.57 6.60
C SER A 522 -16.97 -27.20 6.42
N GLY A 523 -16.62 -26.72 5.21
CA GLY A 523 -15.30 -26.16 4.89
C GLY A 523 -15.44 -24.77 4.30
N SER A 524 -14.64 -23.81 4.78
CA SER A 524 -14.69 -22.42 4.33
C SER A 524 -14.16 -22.29 2.90
N GLY A 525 -15.01 -21.85 1.97
CA GLY A 525 -14.59 -21.57 0.60
C GLY A 525 -13.62 -20.39 0.54
N ALA A 526 -12.45 -20.58 -0.07
CA ALA A 526 -11.55 -19.50 -0.41
C ALA A 526 -12.16 -18.69 -1.57
N GLY A 527 -12.48 -17.41 -1.33
CA GLY A 527 -12.96 -16.52 -2.39
C GLY A 527 -11.84 -16.22 -3.39
N SER A 528 -12.14 -16.27 -4.68
CA SER A 528 -11.19 -15.86 -5.72
C SER A 528 -10.95 -14.35 -5.63
N VAL A 529 -9.72 -13.97 -5.31
CA VAL A 529 -9.28 -12.57 -5.34
C VAL A 529 -9.10 -12.18 -6.81
N VAL A 530 -9.88 -11.20 -7.27
CA VAL A 530 -9.72 -10.66 -8.63
C VAL A 530 -8.49 -9.75 -8.64
N PRO A 531 -7.42 -10.07 -9.39
CA PRO A 531 -6.21 -9.25 -9.39
C PRO A 531 -6.46 -7.93 -10.15
N VAL A 532 -6.32 -6.80 -9.45
CA VAL A 532 -6.36 -5.47 -10.06
C VAL A 532 -5.06 -5.25 -10.85
N PRO A 533 -5.10 -4.91 -12.14
CA PRO A 533 -3.89 -4.79 -12.96
C PRO A 533 -3.02 -3.59 -12.53
N VAL A 534 -1.78 -3.87 -12.13
CA VAL A 534 -0.81 -2.86 -11.64
C VAL A 534 -0.25 -2.02 -12.79
N ILE A 535 -0.98 -0.97 -13.17
CA ILE A 535 -0.60 0.00 -14.21
C ILE A 535 0.82 0.55 -13.96
N PRO A 536 1.65 0.77 -15.00
CA PRO A 536 2.96 1.43 -14.89
C PRO A 536 2.92 2.82 -14.24
N THR A 537 3.20 2.86 -12.94
CA THR A 537 3.47 4.08 -12.18
C THR A 537 4.87 4.57 -12.50
N GLN A 538 4.92 5.71 -13.19
CA GLN A 538 6.13 6.52 -13.35
C GLN A 538 6.26 7.43 -12.12
N CYS A 539 7.48 7.55 -11.62
CA CYS A 539 7.90 8.55 -10.64
C CYS A 539 8.59 9.72 -11.37
#